data_AF-A0A9E6JN14-F1
#
_entry.id   AF-A0A9E6JN14-F1
#
_cell.length_a   1.000
_cell.length_b   1.000
_cell.length_c   1.000
_cell.angle_alpha   90.00
_cell.angle_beta   90.00
_cell.angle_gamma   90.00
#
_symmetry.space_group_name_H-M   'P 1'
#
loop_
_entity.id
_entity.type
_entity.pdbx_description
1 polymer ?
#
loop_
_entity_poly.entity_id
_entity_poly.type
_entity_poly.pdbx_seq_one_letter_code
_entity_poly.pdbx_strand_id
1 'polypeptide(L)'
;MNIIVLIKQVVAATSAKINPETGTLIREGVENILNPFDEYAIEEGLRLKEKMGGKVTVVTMGPPQAVEAIRKAIGMGVDDGILVSDPKFAGSDTWATAYTLSQVIKKIGDYQIIITGKQAVDGDTAQVGPEVA
;
A
#
# COMPACT_ATOMS: atom_id res chain seq x y z
N MET A 1 -8.53 -7.77 -18.17
CA MET A 1 -9.02 -7.59 -16.79
C MET A 1 -8.28 -6.42 -16.15
N ASN A 2 -8.99 -5.49 -15.54
CA ASN A 2 -8.40 -4.37 -14.81
C ASN A 2 -8.36 -4.70 -13.32
N ILE A 3 -7.14 -4.71 -12.78
CA ILE A 3 -6.82 -5.13 -11.42
C ILE A 3 -6.30 -3.90 -10.67
N ILE A 4 -6.91 -3.59 -9.52
CA ILE A 4 -6.40 -2.56 -8.61
C ILE A 4 -5.69 -3.26 -7.47
N VAL A 5 -4.47 -2.82 -7.15
CA VAL A 5 -3.74 -3.30 -5.97
C VAL A 5 -3.52 -2.14 -5.02
N LEU A 6 -4.02 -2.24 -3.79
CA LEU A 6 -3.77 -1.23 -2.76
C LEU A 6 -2.45 -1.54 -2.08
N ILE A 7 -1.53 -0.59 -2.10
CA ILE A 7 -0.18 -0.73 -1.56
C ILE A 7 0.11 0.37 -0.55
N LYS A 8 1.02 0.10 0.38
CA LYS A 8 1.46 1.05 1.40
C LYS A 8 2.98 1.06 1.50
N GLN A 9 3.54 2.26 1.59
CA GLN A 9 4.90 2.44 2.08
C GLN A 9 4.88 2.39 3.61
N VAL A 10 5.73 1.52 4.17
CA VAL A 10 5.82 1.30 5.62
C VAL A 10 7.26 1.44 6.06
N VAL A 11 7.43 1.72 7.35
CA VAL A 11 8.73 1.68 8.01
C VAL A 11 9.06 0.22 8.32
N ALA A 12 10.24 -0.27 7.93
CA ALA A 12 10.61 -1.67 8.15
C ALA A 12 10.58 -2.03 9.65
N ALA A 13 9.66 -2.92 10.04
CA ALA A 13 9.48 -3.32 11.45
C ALA A 13 10.69 -4.07 12.03
N THR A 14 11.49 -4.73 11.19
CA THR A 14 12.65 -5.54 11.59
C THR A 14 13.84 -4.72 12.11
N SER A 15 13.85 -3.41 11.87
CA SER A 15 14.91 -2.48 12.29
C SER A 15 14.51 -1.62 13.50
N ALA A 16 13.27 -1.73 13.97
CA ALA A 16 12.79 -1.01 15.15
C ALA A 16 13.41 -1.59 16.43
N LYS A 17 14.41 -0.91 16.98
CA LYS A 17 15.05 -1.28 18.25
C LYS A 17 14.47 -0.44 19.38
N ILE A 18 14.28 -1.04 20.55
CA ILE A 18 14.00 -0.30 21.78
C ILE A 18 15.34 0.01 22.44
N ASN A 19 15.56 1.27 22.78
CA ASN A 19 16.69 1.64 23.64
C ASN A 19 16.42 1.03 25.04
N PRO A 20 17.25 0.09 25.51
CA PRO A 20 17.01 -0.61 26.78
C PRO A 20 17.16 0.31 28.00
N GLU A 21 17.85 1.44 27.87
CA GLU A 21 18.07 2.39 28.96
C GLU A 21 16.91 3.38 29.10
N THR A 22 16.35 3.86 27.99
CA THR A 22 15.30 4.88 27.98
C THR A 22 13.90 4.32 27.74
N GLY A 23 13.79 3.07 27.29
CA GLY A 23 12.53 2.46 26.85
C GLY A 23 11.96 3.09 25.57
N THR A 24 12.71 3.97 24.90
CA THR A 24 12.24 4.68 23.71
C THR A 24 12.60 3.94 22.43
N LEU A 25 11.76 4.08 21.40
CA LEU A 25 12.06 3.55 20.07
C LEU A 25 13.26 4.28 19.45
N ILE A 26 14.23 3.53 18.95
CA ILE A 26 15.34 4.04 18.13
C ILE A 26 14.80 4.18 16.70
N ARG A 27 14.75 5.43 16.21
CA ARG A 27 14.15 5.79 14.92
C ARG A 27 15.19 6.11 13.83
N GLU A 28 16.48 6.09 14.16
CA GLU A 28 17.56 6.34 13.18
C GLU A 28 17.78 5.12 12.28
N GLY A 29 17.93 5.38 10.97
CA GLY A 29 18.29 4.37 9.98
C GLY A 29 17.17 3.41 9.57
N VAL A 30 15.90 3.71 9.88
CA VAL A 30 14.78 2.85 9.48
C VAL A 30 14.32 3.20 8.07
N GLU A 31 14.53 2.26 7.15
CA GLU A 31 14.19 2.43 5.74
C GLU A 31 12.67 2.34 5.52
N ASN A 32 12.16 3.20 4.62
CA ASN A 32 10.81 3.09 4.11
C ASN A 32 10.79 2.06 2.98
N ILE A 33 10.01 1.00 3.16
CA ILE A 33 9.88 -0.09 2.20
C ILE A 33 8.44 -0.18 1.68
N LEU A 34 8.27 -0.83 0.54
CA LEU A 34 6.96 -1.38 0.17
C LEU A 34 6.58 -2.45 1.20
N ASN A 35 5.34 -2.40 1.70
CA ASN A 35 4.87 -3.37 2.68
C ASN A 35 5.00 -4.81 2.13
N PRO A 36 5.62 -5.75 2.87
CA PRO A 36 5.86 -7.10 2.37
C PRO A 36 4.59 -7.86 1.95
N PHE A 37 3.47 -7.66 2.66
CA PHE A 37 2.20 -8.28 2.27
C PHE A 37 1.65 -7.72 0.95
N ASP A 38 1.99 -6.48 0.62
CA ASP A 38 1.56 -5.84 -0.63
C ASP A 38 2.39 -6.31 -1.81
N GLU A 39 3.64 -6.78 -1.60
CA GLU A 39 4.42 -7.46 -2.63
C GLU A 39 3.74 -8.74 -3.10
N TYR A 40 3.16 -9.51 -2.18
CA TYR A 40 2.36 -10.69 -2.52
C TYR A 40 1.07 -10.33 -3.27
N ALA A 41 0.44 -9.19 -2.91
CA ALA A 41 -0.74 -8.70 -3.59
C ALA A 41 -0.43 -8.23 -5.03
N ILE A 42 0.71 -7.55 -5.23
CA ILE A 42 1.21 -7.18 -6.56
C ILE A 42 1.47 -8.43 -7.39
N GLU A 43 2.20 -9.40 -6.84
CA GLU A 43 2.51 -10.66 -7.53
C GLU A 43 1.23 -11.38 -7.99
N GLU A 44 0.22 -11.50 -7.13
CA GLU A 44 -1.04 -12.14 -7.53
C GLU A 44 -1.77 -11.33 -8.62
N GLY A 45 -1.73 -10.00 -8.56
CA GLY A 45 -2.25 -9.15 -9.63
C GLY A 45 -1.54 -9.37 -10.96
N LEU A 46 -0.21 -9.50 -10.95
CA LEU A 46 0.59 -9.78 -12.14
C LEU A 46 0.30 -11.17 -12.70
N ARG A 47 0.21 -12.20 -11.85
CA ARG A 47 -0.15 -13.57 -12.28
C ARG A 47 -1.54 -13.63 -12.92
N LEU A 48 -2.50 -12.87 -12.40
CA LEU A 48 -3.83 -12.77 -13.01
C LEU A 48 -3.78 -12.05 -14.37
N LYS A 49 -3.00 -10.96 -14.47
CA LYS A 49 -2.74 -10.27 -15.74
C LYS A 49 -2.10 -11.18 -16.77
N GLU A 50 -1.10 -11.98 -16.40
CA GLU A 50 -0.46 -12.94 -17.32
C GLU A 50 -1.44 -13.98 -17.85
N LYS A 51 -2.34 -14.48 -16.99
CA LYS A 51 -3.31 -15.52 -17.36
C LYS A 51 -4.50 -15.01 -18.16
N MET A 52 -4.97 -13.79 -17.86
CA MET A 52 -6.25 -13.28 -18.37
C MET A 52 -6.12 -12.00 -19.19
N GLY A 53 -4.91 -11.45 -19.31
CA GLY A 53 -4.64 -10.17 -19.95
C GLY A 53 -5.21 -8.97 -19.18
N GLY A 54 -4.90 -7.79 -19.69
CA GLY A 54 -5.31 -6.50 -19.11
C GLY A 54 -4.19 -5.85 -18.32
N LYS A 55 -4.55 -5.25 -17.18
CA LYS A 55 -3.74 -4.20 -16.56
C LYS A 55 -3.78 -4.27 -15.05
N VAL A 56 -2.64 -4.05 -14.42
CA VAL A 56 -2.49 -3.87 -12.98
C VAL A 56 -2.21 -2.39 -12.70
N THR A 57 -3.03 -1.76 -11.85
CA THR A 57 -2.81 -0.40 -11.36
C THR A 57 -2.62 -0.45 -9.85
N VAL A 58 -1.50 0.07 -9.35
CA VAL A 58 -1.30 0.24 -7.91
C VAL A 58 -1.84 1.58 -7.43
N VAL A 59 -2.41 1.59 -6.23
CA VAL A 59 -2.88 2.81 -5.56
C VAL A 59 -2.26 2.87 -4.18
N THR A 60 -1.67 4.00 -3.82
CA THR A 60 -1.17 4.24 -2.46
C THR A 60 -1.64 5.59 -1.94
N MET A 61 -1.98 5.64 -0.64
CA MET A 61 -2.24 6.88 0.07
C MET A 61 -1.07 7.16 1.00
N GLY A 62 -0.45 8.32 0.85
CA GLY A 62 0.72 8.66 1.64
C GLY A 62 1.34 10.01 1.27
N PRO A 63 2.40 10.40 1.97
CA PRO A 63 3.16 11.60 1.66
C PRO A 63 3.90 11.44 0.32
N PRO A 64 4.46 12.53 -0.27
CA PRO A 64 5.11 12.47 -1.59
C PRO A 64 6.17 11.38 -1.74
N GLN A 65 6.91 11.01 -0.68
CA GLN A 65 7.89 9.94 -0.73
C GLN A 65 7.31 8.53 -0.95
N ALA A 66 6.00 8.33 -0.77
CA ALA A 66 5.33 7.06 -1.04
C ALA A 66 5.35 6.70 -2.54
N VAL A 67 5.70 7.66 -3.42
CA VAL A 67 5.96 7.40 -4.83
C VAL A 67 7.07 6.36 -5.05
N GLU A 68 8.00 6.19 -4.12
CA GLU A 68 9.04 5.16 -4.22
C GLU A 68 8.46 3.74 -4.18
N ALA A 69 7.39 3.51 -3.40
CA ALA A 69 6.69 2.23 -3.41
C ALA A 69 6.02 1.96 -4.77
N ILE A 70 5.46 3.00 -5.40
CA ILE A 70 4.92 2.91 -6.77
C ILE A 70 6.04 2.59 -7.77
N ARG A 71 7.17 3.28 -7.71
CA ARG A 71 8.32 3.04 -8.60
C ARG A 71 8.81 1.60 -8.50
N LYS A 72 8.90 1.06 -7.27
CA LYS A 72 9.23 -0.36 -7.04
C LYS A 72 8.20 -1.28 -7.70
N ALA A 73 6.91 -1.03 -7.52
CA ALA A 73 5.85 -1.83 -8.12
C ALA A 73 5.88 -1.79 -9.67
N ILE A 74 6.14 -0.61 -10.27
CA ILE A 74 6.35 -0.50 -11.72
C ILE A 74 7.57 -1.32 -12.16
N GLY A 75 8.67 -1.28 -11.39
CA GLY A 75 9.84 -2.13 -11.61
C GLY A 75 9.56 -3.64 -11.54
N MET A 76 8.49 -4.05 -10.84
CA MET A 76 8.03 -5.44 -10.79
C MET A 76 7.14 -5.82 -11.98
N GLY A 77 6.68 -4.87 -12.81
CA GLY A 77 5.84 -5.12 -13.99
C GLY A 77 4.40 -4.59 -13.90
N VAL A 78 4.08 -3.80 -12.87
CA VAL A 78 2.81 -3.07 -12.77
C VAL A 78 2.71 -2.01 -13.87
N ASP A 79 1.53 -1.84 -14.47
CA ASP A 79 1.34 -0.94 -15.62
C ASP A 79 1.24 0.53 -15.21
N ASP A 80 0.52 0.82 -14.13
CA ASP A 80 0.26 2.19 -13.69
C ASP A 80 0.25 2.34 -12.17
N GLY A 81 0.50 3.56 -11.71
CA GLY A 81 0.52 3.89 -10.29
C GLY A 81 -0.19 5.21 -9.97
N ILE A 82 -0.96 5.21 -8.89
CA ILE A 82 -1.71 6.38 -8.39
C ILE A 82 -1.24 6.70 -6.98
N LEU A 83 -0.73 7.92 -6.79
CA LEU A 83 -0.42 8.48 -5.48
C LEU A 83 -1.57 9.38 -5.03
N VAL A 84 -2.16 9.06 -3.88
CA VAL A 84 -3.16 9.87 -3.19
C VAL A 84 -2.44 10.63 -2.08
N SER A 85 -2.16 11.91 -2.31
CA SER A 85 -1.38 12.74 -1.40
C SER A 85 -2.03 14.10 -1.18
N ASP A 86 -2.36 14.39 0.08
CA ASP A 86 -2.80 15.68 0.58
C ASP A 86 -2.50 15.72 2.09
N PRO A 87 -1.95 16.82 2.64
CA PRO A 87 -1.77 16.97 4.10
C PRO A 87 -3.01 16.68 4.94
N LYS A 88 -4.22 16.85 4.39
CA LYS A 88 -5.50 16.52 5.07
C LYS A 88 -5.67 15.03 5.38
N PHE A 89 -4.93 14.15 4.73
CA PHE A 89 -4.98 12.71 5.01
C PHE A 89 -4.00 12.27 6.11
N ALA A 90 -3.14 13.18 6.60
CA ALA A 90 -2.19 12.85 7.66
C ALA A 90 -2.91 12.50 8.97
N GLY A 91 -2.49 11.41 9.61
CA GLY A 91 -3.10 10.96 10.87
C GLY A 91 -4.43 10.21 10.72
N SER A 92 -4.81 9.83 9.49
CA SER A 92 -5.99 9.00 9.24
C SER A 92 -5.91 7.66 9.99
N ASP A 93 -7.02 7.25 10.59
CA ASP A 93 -7.22 5.88 11.06
C ASP A 93 -7.59 4.94 9.90
N THR A 94 -8.00 3.71 10.19
CA THR A 94 -8.38 2.74 9.15
C THR A 94 -9.61 3.19 8.40
N TRP A 95 -10.64 3.69 9.09
CA TRP A 95 -11.89 4.14 8.47
C TRP A 95 -11.67 5.29 7.50
N ALA A 96 -10.95 6.33 7.91
CA ALA A 96 -10.63 7.47 7.05
C ALA A 96 -9.74 7.06 5.86
N THR A 97 -8.81 6.13 6.08
CA THR A 97 -7.96 5.55 5.01
C THR A 97 -8.80 4.78 4.00
N ALA A 98 -9.63 3.84 4.47
CA ALA A 98 -10.48 3.00 3.65
C ALA A 98 -11.50 3.82 2.87
N TYR A 99 -12.14 4.81 3.53
CA TYR A 99 -13.05 5.74 2.88
C TYR A 99 -12.36 6.47 1.72
N THR A 100 -11.18 7.05 1.95
CA THR A 100 -10.42 7.78 0.93
C THR A 100 -10.05 6.87 -0.25
N LEU A 101 -9.53 5.67 0.02
CA LEU A 101 -9.18 4.69 -1.01
C LEU A 101 -10.42 4.24 -1.80
N SER A 102 -11.57 4.03 -1.13
CA SER A 102 -12.83 3.67 -1.79
C SER A 102 -13.30 4.75 -2.78
N GLN A 103 -13.10 6.04 -2.47
CA GLN A 103 -13.45 7.13 -3.38
C GLN A 103 -12.52 7.16 -4.59
N VAL A 104 -11.25 6.85 -4.41
CA VAL A 104 -10.27 6.75 -5.50
C VAL A 104 -10.60 5.58 -6.41
N ILE A 105 -10.92 4.41 -5.85
CA ILE A 105 -11.37 3.22 -6.59
C ILE A 105 -12.62 3.55 -7.41
N LYS A 106 -13.63 4.19 -6.80
CA LYS A 106 -14.85 4.64 -7.50
C LYS A 106 -14.53 5.59 -8.67
N LYS A 107 -13.55 6.48 -8.50
CA LYS A 107 -13.10 7.40 -9.54
C LYS A 107 -12.35 6.70 -10.67
N ILE A 108 -11.56 5.66 -10.37
CA ILE A 108 -10.90 4.82 -11.38
C ILE A 108 -11.96 4.10 -12.23
N GLY A 109 -13.02 3.58 -11.59
CA GLY A 109 -14.18 3.05 -12.30
C GLY A 109 -13.99 1.62 -12.80
N ASP A 110 -13.54 1.44 -14.05
CA ASP A 110 -13.49 0.12 -14.70
C ASP A 110 -12.43 -0.80 -14.08
N TYR A 111 -12.83 -1.61 -13.11
CA TYR A 111 -12.04 -2.68 -12.49
C TYR A 111 -12.89 -3.95 -12.29
N GLN A 112 -12.22 -5.10 -12.19
CA GLN A 112 -12.87 -6.39 -11.91
C GLN A 112 -12.45 -7.00 -10.57
N ILE A 113 -11.29 -6.63 -10.06
CA ILE A 113 -10.80 -7.10 -8.76
C ILE A 113 -9.96 -6.03 -8.08
N ILE A 114 -10.08 -5.99 -6.76
CA ILE A 114 -9.20 -5.23 -5.87
C ILE A 114 -8.44 -6.25 -5.03
N ILE A 115 -7.12 -6.09 -4.94
CA ILE A 115 -6.25 -6.95 -4.13
C ILE A 115 -5.54 -6.05 -3.11
N THR A 116 -5.46 -6.51 -1.87
CA THR A 116 -4.72 -5.83 -0.81
C THR A 116 -3.77 -6.83 -0.15
N GLY A 117 -2.72 -6.34 0.51
CA GLY A 117 -2.02 -7.15 1.48
C GLY A 117 -2.94 -7.54 2.65
N LYS A 118 -2.53 -8.56 3.41
CA LYS A 118 -3.24 -9.01 4.64
C LYS A 118 -3.32 -7.88 5.68
N GLN A 119 -2.19 -7.22 5.92
CA GLN A 119 -2.01 -6.15 6.90
C GLN A 119 -0.79 -5.31 6.51
N ALA A 120 -0.68 -4.09 7.03
CA ALA A 120 0.55 -3.32 6.98
C ALA A 120 1.35 -3.52 8.27
N VAL A 121 2.66 -3.76 8.17
CA VAL A 121 3.51 -4.14 9.32
C VAL A 121 3.76 -3.03 10.34
N ASP A 122 3.35 -1.79 10.04
CA ASP A 122 3.49 -0.65 10.94
C ASP A 122 2.26 -0.46 11.84
N GLY A 123 1.05 -0.65 11.29
CA GLY A 123 -0.22 -0.54 12.02
C GLY A 123 -0.81 -1.86 12.48
N ASP A 124 -0.51 -2.97 11.79
CA ASP A 124 -0.94 -4.35 12.08
C ASP A 124 -2.44 -4.58 12.29
N THR A 125 -3.30 -3.69 11.80
CA THR A 125 -4.75 -3.75 12.08
C THR A 125 -5.52 -4.78 11.25
N ALA A 126 -5.03 -5.12 10.04
CA ALA A 126 -5.73 -5.96 9.05
C ALA A 126 -7.16 -5.47 8.68
N GLN A 127 -7.46 -4.18 8.87
CA GLN A 127 -8.81 -3.62 8.73
C GLN A 127 -9.08 -2.93 7.39
N VAL A 128 -8.10 -2.26 6.81
CA VAL A 128 -8.31 -1.38 5.64
C VAL A 128 -8.87 -2.15 4.43
N GLY A 129 -8.37 -3.37 4.16
CA GLY A 129 -8.88 -4.19 3.06
C GLY A 129 -10.38 -4.49 3.19
N PRO A 130 -10.82 -5.09 4.31
CA PRO A 130 -12.25 -5.31 4.59
C PRO A 130 -13.10 -4.03 4.63
N GLU A 131 -12.59 -2.91 5.13
CA GLU A 131 -13.34 -1.64 5.19
C GLU A 131 -13.51 -0.95 3.83
N VAL A 132 -12.66 -1.27 2.85
CA VAL A 132 -12.79 -0.79 1.45
C VAL A 132 -13.89 -1.53 0.69
N ALA A 133 -14.16 -2.80 1.04
CA ALA A 133 -15.09 -3.70 0.35
C ALA A 133 -16.56 -3.37 0.61
#